data_AF-A0A1E3IRH2-F1
#
_entry.id   AF-A0A1E3IRH2-F1
#
_cell.length_a   1.000
_cell.length_b   1.000
_cell.length_c   1.000
_cell.angle_alpha   90.00
_cell.angle_beta   90.00
_cell.angle_gamma   90.00
#
_symmetry.space_group_name_H-M   'P 1'
#
loop_
_entity.id
_entity.type
_entity.pdbx_description
1 polymer ?
#
loop_
_entity_poly.entity_id
_entity_poly.type
_entity_poly.pdbx_seq_one_letter_code
_entity_poly.pdbx_strand_id
1 'polypeptide(L)' 'MAATPSMEEYRARIQAREKHIHESWIKAMEARIVRDELTKCYRGEGVNSLQNCKHLAEMYVGMVRDNKVGPIFVDG' A
#
# COMPACT_ATOMS: atom_id res chain seq x y z
N MET A 1 -8.26 8.04 34.82
CA MET A 1 -8.44 6.58 34.69
C MET A 1 -9.11 6.34 33.35
N ALA A 2 -8.46 5.64 32.42
CA ALA A 2 -9.09 5.33 31.14
C ALA A 2 -10.29 4.41 31.39
N ALA A 3 -11.48 4.82 30.93
CA ALA A 3 -12.67 3.99 31.02
C ALA A 3 -12.47 2.73 30.18
N THR A 4 -12.79 1.57 30.73
CA THR A 4 -12.80 0.30 29.98
C THR A 4 -13.87 0.40 28.88
N PRO A 5 -13.54 0.19 27.60
CA PRO A 5 -14.53 0.29 26.53
C PRO A 5 -15.61 -0.77 26.71
N SER A 6 -16.83 -0.43 26.30
CA SER A 6 -17.92 -1.40 26.17
C SER A 6 -17.54 -2.48 25.16
N MET A 7 -18.20 -3.65 25.27
CA MET A 7 -17.97 -4.75 24.33
C MET A 7 -18.28 -4.37 22.87
N GLU A 8 -19.22 -3.45 22.64
CA GLU A 8 -19.55 -2.93 21.31
C GLU A 8 -18.44 -2.04 20.77
N GLU A 9 -17.96 -1.07 21.55
CA GLU A 9 -16.83 -0.20 21.18
C GLU A 9 -15.56 -1.02 20.90
N TYR A 10 -15.32 -2.06 21.69
CA TYR A 10 -14.18 -2.97 21.46
C TYR A 10 -14.29 -3.69 20.10
N ARG A 11 -15.48 -4.21 19.77
CA ARG A 11 -15.73 -4.86 18.47
C ARG A 11 -15.59 -3.88 17.31
N ALA A 12 -16.15 -2.67 17.43
CA ALA A 12 -16.04 -1.63 16.42
C ALA A 12 -14.56 -1.25 16.15
N ARG A 13 -13.74 -1.13 17.20
CA ARG A 13 -12.31 -0.86 17.07
C ARG A 13 -11.56 -1.98 16.34
N ILE A 14 -11.88 -3.24 16.62
CA ILE A 14 -11.29 -4.38 15.91
C ILE A 14 -11.66 -4.34 14.43
N GLN A 15 -12.95 -4.17 14.12
CA GLN A 15 -13.43 -4.13 12.73
C GLN A 15 -12.80 -2.98 11.94
N ALA A 16 -12.68 -1.79 12.53
CA ALA A 16 -12.01 -0.65 11.91
C ALA A 16 -10.53 -0.95 11.60
N ARG A 17 -9.83 -1.60 12.54
CA ARG A 17 -8.43 -2.02 12.35
C ARG A 17 -8.27 -3.08 11.27
N GLU A 18 -9.13 -4.09 11.25
CA GLU A 18 -9.11 -5.14 10.22
C GLU A 18 -9.36 -4.56 8.83
N LYS A 19 -10.34 -3.66 8.70
CA LYS A 19 -10.62 -2.96 7.44
C LYS A 19 -9.42 -2.13 6.98
N HIS A 20 -8.81 -1.36 7.87
CA HIS A 20 -7.63 -0.57 7.54
C HIS A 20 -6.45 -1.43 7.08
N ILE A 21 -6.19 -2.55 7.77
CA ILE A 21 -5.14 -3.50 7.40
C ILE A 21 -5.43 -4.10 6.02
N HIS A 22 -6.67 -4.52 5.77
CA HIS A 22 -7.08 -5.08 4.50
C HIS A 22 -6.85 -4.09 3.34
N GLU A 23 -7.30 -2.84 3.49
CA GLU A 23 -7.10 -1.79 2.49
C GLU A 23 -5.60 -1.47 2.28
N SER A 24 -4.81 -1.47 3.35
CA SER A 24 -3.35 -1.27 3.26
C SER A 24 -2.68 -2.38 2.45
N TRP A 25 -3.12 -3.63 2.61
CA TRP A 25 -2.62 -4.76 1.83
C TRP A 25 -3.05 -4.69 0.37
N ILE A 26 -4.29 -4.27 0.07
CA ILE A 26 -4.75 -4.04 -1.31
C ILE A 26 -3.81 -3.04 -2.00
N LYS A 27 -3.58 -1.88 -1.39
CA LYS A 27 -2.70 -0.84 -1.93
C LYS A 27 -1.26 -1.32 -2.14
N ALA A 28 -0.76 -2.17 -1.25
CA ALA A 28 0.56 -2.80 -1.40
C ALA A 28 0.59 -3.79 -2.58
N MET A 29 -0.49 -4.55 -2.79
CA MET A 29 -0.62 -5.47 -3.92
C MET A 29 -0.75 -4.74 -5.26
N GLU A 30 -1.46 -3.60 -5.30
CA GLU A 30 -1.51 -2.73 -6.47
C GLU A 30 -0.10 -2.23 -6.85
N ALA A 31 0.69 -1.79 -5.87
CA ALA A 31 2.07 -1.35 -6.11
C ALA A 31 2.96 -2.50 -6.63
N ARG A 32 2.69 -3.76 -6.25
CA ARG A 32 3.38 -4.94 -6.81
C ARG A 32 3.04 -5.15 -8.28
N ILE A 33 1.78 -5.00 -8.68
CA ILE A 33 1.38 -5.12 -10.08
C ILE A 33 2.12 -4.10 -10.95
N VAL A 34 2.19 -2.84 -10.52
CA VAL A 34 2.91 -1.79 -11.25
C VAL A 34 4.40 -2.10 -11.37
N ARG A 35 5.02 -2.64 -10.31
CA ARG A 35 6.43 -3.06 -10.31
C ARG A 35 6.69 -4.19 -11.31
N ASP A 36 5.79 -5.17 -11.38
CA ASP A 36 5.92 -6.29 -12.30
C ASP A 36 5.83 -5.80 -13.75
N GLU A 37 4.91 -4.87 -14.03
CA GLU A 37 4.79 -4.26 -15.36
C GLU A 37 5.99 -3.39 -15.70
N LEU A 38 6.49 -2.60 -14.74
CA LEU A 38 7.74 -1.84 -14.90
C LEU A 38 8.93 -2.75 -15.22
N THR A 39 9.01 -3.90 -14.56
CA THR A 39 10.07 -4.89 -14.80
C THR A 39 10.00 -5.47 -16.21
N LYS A 40 8.79 -5.75 -16.71
CA LYS A 40 8.61 -6.19 -18.10
C LYS A 40 9.01 -5.10 -19.08
N CYS A 41 8.60 -3.85 -18.83
CA CYS A 41 8.94 -2.71 -19.67
C CYS A 41 10.47 -2.54 -19.75
N TYR A 42 11.18 -2.58 -18.63
CA TYR A 42 12.64 -2.49 -18.61
C TYR A 42 13.32 -3.62 -19.40
N ARG A 43 12.79 -4.84 -19.34
CA ARG A 43 13.32 -5.97 -20.10
C ARG A 43 13.03 -5.85 -21.61
N GLY A 44 11.87 -5.31 -21.98
CA GLY A 44 11.46 -5.15 -23.38
C GLY A 44 12.15 -3.97 -24.09
N GLU A 45 12.26 -2.83 -23.42
CA GLU A 45 12.78 -1.58 -24.00
C GLU A 45 14.31 -1.49 -24.00
N GLY A 46 14.98 -2.23 -23.12
CA GLY A 46 16.44 -2.21 -23.00
C GLY A 46 16.98 -0.80 -22.77
N VAL A 47 17.77 -0.29 -23.72
CA VAL A 47 18.36 1.05 -23.65
C VAL A 47 17.33 2.20 -23.71
N ASN A 48 16.12 1.94 -24.22
CA ASN A 48 15.05 2.95 -24.32
C ASN A 48 14.19 3.05 -23.06
N SER A 49 14.48 2.24 -22.04
CA SER A 49 13.70 2.14 -20.79
C SER A 49 13.51 3.47 -20.06
N LEU A 50 14.52 4.35 -20.08
CA LEU A 50 14.46 5.66 -19.43
C LEU A 50 13.36 6.58 -20.00
N GLN A 51 13.06 6.46 -21.29
CA GLN A 51 12.03 7.26 -21.94
C GLN A 51 10.67 6.55 -21.91
N ASN A 52 10.64 5.28 -22.28
CA ASN A 52 9.39 4.56 -22.52
C ASN A 52 8.74 4.05 -21.21
N CYS A 53 9.54 3.73 -20.19
CA CYS A 53 9.04 3.21 -18.92
C CYS A 53 8.91 4.28 -17.82
N LYS A 54 9.20 5.56 -18.11
CA LYS A 54 9.21 6.66 -17.12
C LYS A 54 7.90 6.77 -16.34
N HIS A 55 6.77 6.68 -17.02
CA HIS A 55 5.45 6.80 -16.39
C HIS A 55 5.17 5.69 -15.36
N LEU A 56 5.58 4.44 -15.66
CA LEU A 56 5.48 3.31 -14.73
C LEU A 56 6.41 3.50 -13.52
N ALA A 57 7.61 4.05 -13.73
CA ALA A 57 8.56 4.33 -12.67
C ALA A 57 8.04 5.43 -11.72
N GLU A 58 7.52 6.54 -12.27
CA GLU A 58 6.93 7.63 -11.48
C GLU A 58 5.71 7.15 -10.70
N MET A 59 4.83 6.36 -11.33
CA MET A 59 3.68 5.76 -10.68
C MET A 59 4.09 4.83 -9.54
N TYR A 60 5.05 3.92 -9.78
CA TYR A 60 5.52 3.00 -8.74
C TYR A 60 6.14 3.74 -7.55
N VAL A 61 6.96 4.76 -7.81
CA VAL A 61 7.59 5.57 -6.75
C VAL A 61 6.53 6.32 -5.93
N GLY A 62 5.52 6.89 -6.60
CA GLY A 62 4.38 7.51 -5.92
C GLY A 62 3.65 6.52 -5.01
N MET A 63 3.32 5.34 -5.54
CA MET A 63 2.63 4.31 -4.77
C MET A 63 3.45 3.82 -3.57
N VAL A 64 4.76 3.59 -3.72
CA VAL A 64 5.60 3.13 -2.59
C VAL A 64 5.72 4.19 -1.49
N ARG A 65 5.70 5.47 -1.86
CA ARG A 65 5.71 6.57 -0.88
C ARG A 65 4.39 6.62 -0.10
N ASP A 66 3.27 6.47 -0.79
CA ASP A 66 1.94 6.77 -0.25
C ASP A 66 1.25 5.51 0.34
N ASN A 67 1.61 4.31 -0.10
CA ASN A 67 0.97 3.03 0.27
C ASN A 67 1.79 2.21 1.27
N LYS A 68 2.46 2.86 2.22
CA LYS A 68 3.21 2.14 3.27
C LYS A 68 2.23 1.34 4.13
N VAL A 69 2.47 0.04 4.27
CA VAL A 69 1.76 -0.78 5.24
C VAL A 69 2.21 -0.31 6.63
N GLY A 70 1.36 0.46 7.30
CA GLY A 70 1.64 0.99 8.64
C GLY A 70 1.64 -0.12 9.69
N PRO A 71 2.33 0.07 10.84
CA PRO A 71 2.23 -0.87 11.95
C PRO A 71 0.77 -0.91 12.47
N ILE A 72 0.37 -2.06 13.00
CA ILE A 72 -0.98 -2.32 13.54
C ILE A 72 -1.38 -1.37 14.71
N PHE A 73 -0.44 -0.53 15.17
CA PHE A 73 -0.51 0.29 16.39
C PHE A 73 -0.42 1.81 16.15
N VAL A 74 -0.97 2.34 15.05
CA VAL A 74 -0.88 3.79 14.74
C VAL A 74 -1.95 4.62 15.47
N ASP A 75 -2.98 4.00 16.05
CA ASP A 75 -3.95 4.71 16.91
C ASP A 75 -3.49 4.68 18.38
N GLY A 76 -2.52 5.53 18.70
CA GLY A 76 -2.19 5.95 20.07
C GLY A 76 -2.82 7.31 20.36
#